data_AF-A0A7V0TAG4-F1
#
_entry.id   AF-A0A7V0TAG4-F1
#
_cell.length_a   1.000
_cell.length_b   1.000
_cell.length_c   1.000
_cell.angle_alpha   90.00
_cell.angle_beta   90.00
_cell.angle_gamma   90.00
#
_symmetry.space_group_name_H-M   'P 1'
#
loop_
_entity.id
_entity.type
_entity.pdbx_description
1 polymer ?
#
loop_
_entity_poly.entity_id
_entity_poly.type
_entity_poly.pdbx_seq_one_letter_code
_entity_poly.pdbx_strand_id
1 'polypeptide(L)'
;VMNVYGQFFRDICLQRNMTADELAPLAKGQVFTGEEALSHGLIDGLASLEDLKEKMGMMLGLGKNPKTIQPLKKKITLREIIFGDFRKVANLMTASPELHYLYR
;
A
#
# COMPACT_ATOMS: atom_id res chain seq x y z
N VAL A 1 -5.37 10.74 21.72
CA VAL A 1 -4.64 10.77 20.43
C VAL A 1 -3.32 9.96 20.46
N MET A 2 -2.75 9.60 21.62
CA MET A 2 -1.50 8.80 21.74
C MET A 2 -1.59 7.28 21.43
N ASN A 3 -2.71 6.75 20.93
CA ASN A 3 -2.85 5.27 20.80
C ASN A 3 -2.42 4.73 19.42
N VAL A 4 -2.93 5.32 18.32
CA VAL A 4 -2.75 4.76 16.96
C VAL A 4 -1.32 4.97 16.43
N TYR A 5 -0.78 6.18 16.51
CA TYR A 5 0.59 6.45 16.04
C TYR A 5 1.62 5.60 16.79
N GLY A 6 1.51 5.54 18.12
CA GLY A 6 2.43 4.74 18.94
C GLY A 6 2.36 3.25 18.62
N GLN A 7 1.17 2.72 18.32
CA GLN A 7 1.02 1.34 17.86
C GLN A 7 1.70 1.14 16.51
N PHE A 8 1.40 1.97 15.52
CA PHE A 8 1.99 1.90 14.18
C PHE A 8 3.52 1.98 14.23
N PHE A 9 4.07 2.90 15.02
CA PHE A 9 5.51 3.07 15.20
C PHE A 9 6.16 1.81 15.79
N ARG A 10 5.59 1.25 16.86
CA ARG A 10 6.09 0.02 17.49
C ARG A 10 6.00 -1.19 16.56
N ASP A 11 4.92 -1.31 15.82
CA ASP A 11 4.72 -2.41 14.88
C ASP A 11 5.77 -2.37 13.78
N ILE A 12 6.11 -1.19 13.24
CA ILE A 12 7.20 -1.06 12.26
C ILE A 12 8.55 -1.42 12.87
N CYS A 13 8.90 -0.88 14.05
CA CYS A 13 10.14 -1.25 14.74
C CYS A 13 10.28 -2.77 14.86
N LEU A 14 9.20 -3.45 15.29
CA LEU A 14 9.20 -4.90 15.47
C LEU A 14 9.33 -5.65 14.14
N GLN A 15 8.53 -5.30 13.14
CA GLN A 15 8.47 -6.05 11.87
C GLN A 15 9.68 -5.80 10.97
N ARG A 16 10.25 -4.60 11.02
CA ARG A 16 11.44 -4.21 10.24
C ARG A 16 12.73 -4.38 11.01
N ASN A 17 12.66 -4.86 12.25
CA ASN A 17 13.81 -5.01 13.14
C ASN A 17 14.64 -3.71 13.24
N MET A 18 13.94 -2.58 13.40
CA MET A 18 14.51 -1.24 13.50
C MET A 18 14.38 -0.73 14.93
N THR A 19 15.41 -0.07 15.41
CA THR A 19 15.37 0.66 16.68
C THR A 19 14.47 1.89 16.57
N ALA A 20 14.00 2.39 17.72
CA ALA A 20 13.23 3.64 17.74
C ALA A 20 14.03 4.82 17.19
N ASP A 21 15.34 4.85 17.42
CA ASP A 21 16.23 5.92 16.97
C ASP A 21 16.43 5.90 15.45
N GLU A 22 16.44 4.72 14.83
CA GLU A 22 16.51 4.56 13.37
C GLU A 22 15.19 4.96 12.69
N LEU A 23 14.05 4.60 13.27
CA LEU A 23 12.74 4.87 12.66
C LEU A 23 12.23 6.30 12.90
N ALA A 24 12.55 6.91 14.05
CA ALA A 24 12.11 8.25 14.42
C ALA A 24 12.37 9.33 13.36
N PRO A 25 13.54 9.41 12.69
CA PRO A 25 13.76 10.40 11.63
C PRO A 25 12.90 10.14 10.39
N LEU A 26 12.50 8.90 10.11
CA LEU A 26 11.72 8.49 8.95
C LEU A 26 10.20 8.66 9.17
N ALA A 27 9.72 8.46 10.40
CA ALA A 27 8.29 8.41 10.75
C ALA A 27 7.65 9.79 11.01
N LYS A 28 7.98 10.80 10.18
CA LYS A 28 7.50 12.20 10.33
C LYS A 28 6.26 12.53 9.49
N GLY A 29 5.69 11.55 8.81
CA GLY A 29 4.54 11.73 7.90
C GLY A 29 4.92 12.14 6.47
N GLN A 30 6.21 12.05 6.11
CA GLN A 30 6.67 12.22 4.73
C GLN A 30 6.34 10.99 3.87
N VAL A 31 6.20 11.21 2.57
CA VAL A 31 6.00 10.15 1.57
C VAL A 31 7.35 9.79 0.97
N PHE A 32 7.57 8.50 0.72
CA PHE A 32 8.78 7.99 0.06
C PHE A 32 8.42 7.37 -1.29
N THR A 33 9.31 7.53 -2.27
CA THR A 33 9.34 6.71 -3.47
C THR A 33 9.68 5.26 -3.11
N GLY A 34 9.43 4.32 -4.04
CA GLY A 34 9.79 2.93 -3.83
C GLY A 34 11.29 2.73 -3.59
N GLU A 35 12.15 3.49 -4.29
CA GLU A 35 13.60 3.41 -4.15
C GLU A 35 14.07 3.92 -2.78
N GLU A 36 13.51 5.04 -2.30
CA GLU A 36 13.79 5.56 -0.96
C GLU A 36 13.29 4.63 0.14
N ALA A 37 12.09 4.05 -0.02
CA ALA A 37 11.57 3.08 0.93
C ALA A 37 12.46 1.83 1.02
N LEU A 38 13.01 1.38 -0.11
CA LEU A 38 13.94 0.26 -0.16
C LEU A 38 15.27 0.61 0.50
N SER A 39 15.83 1.79 0.21
CA SER A 39 17.11 2.23 0.80
C SER A 39 17.03 2.44 2.31
N HIS A 40 15.86 2.86 2.82
CA HIS A 40 15.57 2.96 4.24
C HIS A 40 15.19 1.63 4.90
N GLY A 41 15.07 0.52 4.15
CA GLY A 41 14.69 -0.78 4.69
C GLY A 41 13.22 -0.89 5.11
N LEU A 42 12.36 0.02 4.62
CA LEU A 42 10.92 0.03 4.91
C LEU A 42 10.15 -1.03 4.07
N ILE A 43 10.76 -1.49 2.97
CA ILE A 43 10.27 -2.56 2.09
C ILE A 43 11.40 -3.52 1.72
N ASP A 44 11.04 -4.73 1.29
CA ASP A 44 11.99 -5.82 1.02
C ASP A 44 12.47 -5.86 -0.44
N GLY A 45 11.85 -5.10 -1.34
CA GLY A 45 12.23 -5.04 -2.74
C GLY A 45 11.25 -4.29 -3.63
N LEU A 46 11.66 -4.10 -4.88
CA LEU A 46 10.87 -3.51 -5.96
C LEU A 46 10.55 -4.57 -7.00
N ALA A 47 9.27 -4.66 -7.38
CA ALA A 47 8.80 -5.61 -8.38
C ALA A 47 7.47 -5.13 -8.98
N SER A 48 7.18 -5.52 -10.21
CA SER A 48 5.82 -5.46 -10.73
C SER A 48 4.94 -6.55 -10.07
N LEU A 49 3.63 -6.44 -10.23
CA LEU A 49 2.70 -7.45 -9.71
C LEU A 49 2.94 -8.83 -10.35
N GLU A 50 3.22 -8.84 -11.65
CA GLU A 50 3.52 -10.04 -12.43
C GLU A 50 4.80 -10.72 -11.93
N ASP A 51 5.88 -9.95 -11.76
CA ASP A 51 7.16 -10.47 -11.25
C ASP A 51 7.01 -11.03 -9.84
N LEU A 52 6.25 -10.33 -8.98
CA LEU A 52 6.01 -10.77 -7.62
C LEU A 52 5.22 -12.07 -7.57
N LYS A 53 4.21 -12.25 -8.43
CA LYS A 53 3.43 -13.50 -8.53
C LYS A 53 4.30 -14.67 -8.94
N GLU A 54 5.13 -14.49 -9.97
CA GLU A 54 6.05 -15.54 -10.41
C GLU A 54 7.05 -15.88 -9.30
N LYS A 55 7.70 -14.87 -8.72
CA LYS A 55 8.69 -15.06 -7.64
C LYS A 55 8.08 -15.78 -6.43
N MET A 56 6.91 -15.36 -5.97
CA MET A 56 6.21 -16.00 -4.85
C MET A 56 5.72 -17.40 -5.20
N GLY A 57 5.21 -17.59 -6.42
CA GLY A 57 4.81 -18.91 -6.90
C GLY A 57 5.96 -19.90 -6.91
N MET A 58 7.15 -19.48 -7.34
CA MET A 58 8.36 -20.31 -7.30
C MET A 58 8.83 -20.57 -5.85
N MET A 59 8.83 -19.55 -4.99
CA MET A 59 9.22 -19.69 -3.58
C MET A 59 8.31 -20.62 -2.77
N LEU A 60 7.02 -20.67 -3.11
CA LEU A 60 6.02 -21.49 -2.44
C LEU A 60 5.79 -22.86 -3.12
N GLY A 61 6.52 -23.18 -4.20
CA GLY A 61 6.37 -24.44 -4.93
C GLY A 61 5.10 -24.55 -5.80
N LEU A 62 4.48 -23.43 -6.14
CA LEU A 62 3.25 -23.33 -6.97
C LEU A 62 3.54 -23.12 -8.47
N GLY A 63 4.80 -22.85 -8.84
CA GLY A 63 5.22 -22.60 -10.21
C GLY A 63 5.08 -21.14 -10.66
N LYS A 64 5.32 -20.87 -11.95
CA LYS A 64 5.47 -19.50 -12.50
C LYS A 64 4.16 -18.68 -12.57
N ASN A 65 3.00 -19.33 -12.49
CA ASN A 65 1.70 -18.65 -12.56
C ASN A 65 0.74 -19.23 -11.52
N PRO A 66 0.93 -18.91 -10.23
CA PRO A 66 0.08 -19.43 -9.19
C PRO A 66 -1.35 -18.91 -9.36
N LYS A 67 -2.34 -19.78 -9.14
CA LYS A 67 -3.76 -19.39 -9.19
C LYS A 67 -4.06 -18.42 -8.04
N THR A 68 -4.31 -17.16 -8.37
CA THR A 68 -4.70 -16.14 -7.38
C THR A 68 -6.22 -16.04 -7.26
N ILE A 69 -6.71 -15.80 -6.04
CA ILE A 69 -8.09 -15.35 -5.81
C ILE A 69 -8.08 -13.83 -5.62
N GLN A 70 -9.06 -13.14 -6.20
CA GLN A 70 -9.26 -11.71 -5.95
C GLN A 70 -10.62 -11.53 -5.28
N PRO A 71 -10.71 -10.72 -4.20
CA PRO A 71 -12.01 -10.37 -3.65
C PRO A 71 -12.82 -9.64 -4.73
N LEU A 72 -14.09 -10.00 -4.85
CA LEU A 72 -15.00 -9.34 -5.78
C LEU A 72 -15.06 -7.84 -5.43
N LYS A 73 -14.61 -6.98 -6.34
CA LYS A 73 -14.82 -5.54 -6.19
C LYS A 73 -16.33 -5.30 -6.21
N LYS A 74 -16.86 -4.71 -5.14
CA LYS A 74 -18.27 -4.32 -5.09
C LYS A 74 -18.50 -3.27 -6.18
N LYS A 75 -19.15 -3.67 -7.28
CA LYS A 75 -19.52 -2.74 -8.33
C LYS A 75 -20.54 -1.79 -7.73
N ILE A 76 -20.24 -0.50 -7.70
CA ILE A 76 -21.21 0.52 -7.33
C ILE A 76 -22.32 0.43 -8.38
N THR A 77 -23.52 0.06 -7.95
CA THR A 77 -24.68 -0.06 -8.84
C THR A 77 -25.33 1.31 -9.03
N LEU A 78 -26.03 1.51 -10.16
CA LEU A 78 -26.74 2.77 -10.43
C LEU A 78 -27.74 3.13 -9.31
N ARG A 79 -28.37 2.12 -8.71
CA ARG A 79 -29.24 2.28 -7.53
C ARG A 79 -28.49 2.80 -6.31
N GLU A 80 -27.24 2.36 -6.08
CA GLU A 80 -26.41 2.88 -4.98
C GLU A 80 -25.95 4.33 -5.24
N ILE A 81 -25.82 4.75 -6.50
CA ILE A 81 -25.49 6.14 -6.84
C ILE A 81 -26.70 7.06 -6.59
N ILE A 82 -27.90 6.62 -6.97
CA ILE A 82 -29.12 7.44 -6.90
C ILE A 82 -29.75 7.40 -5.50
N PHE A 83 -29.75 6.25 -4.83
CA PHE A 83 -30.45 6.02 -3.57
C PHE A 83 -29.51 5.63 -2.41
N GLY A 84 -28.19 5.60 -2.63
CA GLY A 84 -27.21 5.29 -1.59
C GLY A 84 -26.69 6.52 -0.86
N ASP A 85 -25.79 6.27 0.09
CA ASP A 85 -25.17 7.32 0.90
C ASP A 85 -24.28 8.23 0.03
N PHE A 86 -24.70 9.48 -0.15
CA PHE A 86 -24.01 10.51 -0.94
C PHE A 86 -22.54 10.70 -0.53
N ARG A 87 -22.19 10.43 0.75
CA ARG A 87 -20.79 10.48 1.23
C ARG A 87 -19.89 9.47 0.52
N LYS A 88 -20.41 8.31 0.12
CA LYS A 88 -19.64 7.28 -0.61
C LYS A 88 -19.29 7.72 -2.03
N VAL A 89 -20.18 8.47 -2.67
CA VAL A 89 -19.96 9.03 -4.02
C VAL A 89 -19.03 10.24 -3.94
N ALA A 90 -19.17 11.09 -2.91
CA ALA A 90 -18.31 12.25 -2.71
C ALA A 90 -16.82 11.87 -2.54
N ASN A 91 -16.51 10.80 -1.78
CA ASN A 91 -15.14 10.31 -1.61
C ASN A 91 -14.53 9.72 -2.90
N LEU A 92 -15.35 9.33 -3.89
CA LEU A 92 -14.86 8.86 -5.20
C LEU A 92 -14.41 10.03 -6.08
N MET A 93 -14.96 11.23 -5.84
CA MET A 93 -14.73 12.44 -6.62
C MET A 93 -13.57 13.29 -6.09
N THR A 94 -13.09 13.05 -4.87
CA THR A 94 -11.91 13.75 -4.32
C THR A 94 -10.63 13.22 -4.97
N ALA A 95 -10.11 13.98 -5.94
CA ALA A 95 -8.80 13.71 -6.53
C ALA A 95 -7.71 13.86 -5.46
N SER A 96 -6.99 12.78 -5.19
CA SER A 96 -5.76 12.82 -4.39
C SER A 96 -4.59 13.13 -5.32
N PRO A 97 -3.55 13.84 -4.86
CA PRO A 97 -2.37 14.06 -5.67
C PRO A 97 -1.69 12.73 -5.98
N GLU A 98 -1.50 12.44 -7.27
CA GLU A 98 -0.79 11.27 -7.77
C GLU A 98 0.42 11.68 -8.62
N LEU A 99 1.36 10.76 -8.82
CA LEU A 99 2.51 10.99 -9.70
C LEU A 99 2.05 11.02 -11.15
N HIS A 100 2.05 12.20 -11.76
CA HIS A 100 1.73 12.38 -13.17
C HIS A 100 3.00 12.56 -14.00
N TYR A 101 3.14 11.75 -15.05
CA TYR A 101 4.13 12.00 -16.10
C TYR A 101 3.61 13.11 -17.01
N LEU A 102 4.10 14.33 -16.82
CA LEU A 102 3.78 15.47 -17.68
C LEU A 102 4.95 15.67 -18.66
N TYR A 103 4.71 15.39 -19.94
CA TYR A 103 5.66 15.72 -21.01
C TYR A 103 5.65 17.23 -21.22
N ARG A 104 6.84 17.85 -21.20
CA ARG A 104 7.02 19.28 -21.46
C ARG A 104 7.57 19.50 -22.87
#